data_AF-A0A9P1BGB6-F1
#
_entry.id   AF-A0A9P1BGB6-F1
#
_cell.length_a   1.000
_cell.length_b   1.000
_cell.length_c   1.000
_cell.angle_alpha   90.00
_cell.angle_beta   90.00
_cell.angle_gamma   90.00
#
_symmetry.space_group_name_H-M   'P 1'
#
loop_
_entity.id
_entity.type
_entity.pdbx_description
1 polymer ?
#
loop_
_entity_poly.entity_id
_entity_poly.type
_entity_poly.pdbx_seq_one_letter_code
_entity_poly.pdbx_strand_id
1 'polypeptide(L)'
;DGQPYTWEEFEDYYQDSAWREWRAAAEAEPDGFLEGNVLHTCNYEKLGCLRISYFKSSATHGSYLGSQRLGRSPVRTLPWKAPPSWMCKATDVDLFSGKEYLQSAEDLLREAERSNRAMTWLCRLLGAVAAVLGIWMFLSPIHSLVEIVENFFHWFRVLPLLGDALGFLGSVVSGAVGCALLALALSLGLPSAMLVVSVSWCVMRPILGIPMLLCSLQLVRLGTRPSEAVSCGEGQDQLTHRSSKKSISLEAWRIKARTRMTLMSTPD
;
A
#
# COMPACT_ATOMS: atom_id res chain seq x y z
N ASP A 1 16.72 17.45 13.31
CA ASP A 1 17.14 18.87 13.17
C ASP A 1 18.62 19.05 13.49
N GLY A 2 19.27 18.12 14.21
CA GLY A 2 20.73 18.02 14.26
C GLY A 2 21.40 19.08 15.14
N GLN A 3 20.62 19.87 15.87
CA GLN A 3 21.13 20.80 16.86
C GLN A 3 21.61 20.02 18.09
N PRO A 4 22.76 20.38 18.70
CA PRO A 4 23.20 19.78 19.95
C PRO A 4 22.18 20.08 21.06
N TYR A 5 21.94 19.12 21.96
CA TYR A 5 21.17 19.40 23.18
C TYR A 5 21.95 20.37 24.06
N THR A 6 21.28 21.39 24.59
CA THR A 6 21.81 22.06 25.79
C THR A 6 21.56 21.18 27.01
N TRP A 7 22.35 21.37 28.06
CA TRP A 7 22.17 20.62 29.31
C TRP A 7 20.75 20.79 29.88
N GLU A 8 20.23 22.02 29.87
CA GLU A 8 18.88 22.35 30.36
C GLU A 8 17.78 21.60 29.59
N GLU A 9 17.93 21.44 28.28
CA GLU A 9 16.96 20.73 27.45
C GLU A 9 17.02 19.21 27.65
N PHE A 10 18.21 18.68 27.94
CA PHE A 10 18.38 17.28 28.29
C PHE A 10 17.73 16.98 29.65
N GLU A 11 17.93 17.86 30.63
CA GLU A 11 17.32 17.78 31.96
C GLU A 11 15.79 17.87 31.89
N ASP A 12 15.23 18.77 31.08
CA ASP A 12 13.78 18.90 30.88
C ASP A 12 13.17 17.66 30.23
N TYR A 13 13.84 17.09 29.22
CA TYR A 13 13.33 15.93 28.48
C TYR A 13 13.28 14.64 29.31
N TYR A 14 14.34 14.37 30.07
CA TYR A 14 14.49 13.13 30.84
C TYR A 14 14.08 13.26 32.32
N GLN A 15 13.79 14.48 32.78
CA GLN A 15 13.35 14.79 34.14
C GLN A 15 14.29 14.18 35.21
N ASP A 16 13.75 13.81 36.38
CA ASP A 16 14.49 13.25 37.52
C ASP A 16 15.25 11.93 37.22
N SER A 17 14.98 11.29 36.08
CA SER A 17 15.67 10.06 35.67
C SER A 17 17.02 10.34 35.01
N ALA A 18 17.13 11.42 34.22
CA ALA A 18 18.39 11.83 33.61
C ALA A 18 19.46 12.08 34.66
N TRP A 19 19.13 12.87 35.68
CA TRP A 19 20.12 13.28 36.67
C TRP A 19 20.72 12.10 37.42
N ARG A 20 19.91 11.07 37.73
CA ARG A 20 20.38 9.86 38.42
C ARG A 20 21.28 9.02 37.53
N GLU A 21 20.84 8.70 36.32
CA GLU A 21 21.61 7.84 35.42
C GLU A 21 22.89 8.55 34.94
N TRP A 22 22.79 9.85 34.69
CA TRP A 22 23.92 10.68 34.27
C TRP A 22 24.97 10.82 35.37
N ARG A 23 24.56 11.10 36.60
CA ARG A 23 25.49 11.21 37.74
C ARG A 23 26.07 9.85 38.10
N ALA A 24 25.29 8.77 38.02
CA ALA A 24 25.80 7.41 38.20
C ALA A 24 26.86 7.04 37.15
N ALA A 25 26.67 7.45 35.88
CA ALA A 25 27.66 7.26 34.83
C ALA A 25 28.93 8.10 35.07
N ALA A 26 28.77 9.36 35.45
CA ALA A 26 29.88 10.25 35.76
C ALA A 26 30.68 9.81 37.01
N GLU A 27 30.02 9.25 38.02
CA GLU A 27 30.67 8.70 39.23
C GLU A 27 31.33 7.34 38.96
N ALA A 28 30.84 6.57 37.98
CA ALA A 28 31.40 5.27 37.63
C ALA A 28 32.71 5.36 36.84
N GLU A 29 32.97 6.47 36.15
CA GLU A 29 34.23 6.70 35.41
C GLU A 29 35.01 7.88 36.01
N PRO A 30 36.08 7.62 36.78
CA PRO A 30 36.85 8.67 37.46
C PRO A 30 37.58 9.63 36.51
N ASP A 31 37.73 9.25 35.23
CA ASP A 31 38.46 10.03 34.21
C ASP A 31 37.53 10.65 33.14
N GLY A 32 36.21 10.54 33.31
CA GLY A 32 35.24 11.12 32.39
C GLY A 32 35.14 12.64 32.54
N PHE A 33 35.09 13.38 31.43
CA PHE A 33 34.83 14.82 31.45
C PHE A 33 33.77 15.22 30.42
N LEU A 34 33.11 16.34 30.70
CA LEU A 34 32.05 16.90 29.85
C LEU A 34 32.58 18.14 29.14
N GLU A 35 32.46 18.13 27.81
CA GLU A 35 32.77 19.28 26.96
C GLU A 35 31.53 19.63 26.13
N GLY A 36 30.73 20.56 26.67
CA GLY A 36 29.44 20.94 26.05
C GLY A 36 28.42 19.80 26.09
N ASN A 37 27.97 19.34 24.92
CA ASN A 37 26.98 18.25 24.77
C ASN A 37 27.64 16.87 24.56
N VAL A 38 28.94 16.77 24.83
CA VAL A 38 29.73 15.58 24.56
C VAL A 38 30.32 15.05 25.87
N LEU A 39 29.98 13.80 26.18
CA LEU A 39 30.61 13.04 27.26
C LEU A 39 31.84 12.33 26.71
N HIS A 40 33.00 12.65 27.27
CA HIS A 40 34.25 11.97 27.02
C HIS A 40 34.56 11.05 28.19
N THR A 41 34.81 9.76 27.94
CA THR A 41 35.18 8.82 29.01
C THR A 41 36.67 8.87 29.37
N CYS A 42 37.46 9.64 28.63
CA CYS A 42 38.89 9.82 28.85
C CYS A 42 39.33 11.24 28.53
N ASN A 43 40.30 11.76 29.29
CA ASN A 43 40.96 13.06 29.07
C ASN A 43 41.74 13.21 27.74
N TYR A 44 42.02 12.12 27.05
CA TYR A 44 42.72 12.11 25.77
C TYR A 44 42.13 11.02 24.87
N GLU A 45 42.24 11.18 23.55
CA GLU A 45 41.77 10.17 22.60
C GLU A 45 42.68 8.93 22.66
N LYS A 46 42.23 7.89 23.37
CA LYS A 46 42.83 6.55 23.36
C LYS A 46 41.80 5.50 22.99
N LEU A 47 42.30 4.33 22.60
CA LEU A 47 41.51 3.13 22.36
C LEU A 47 40.69 2.77 23.62
N GLY A 48 39.37 2.59 23.44
CA GLY A 48 38.44 2.32 24.54
C GLY A 48 37.73 3.57 25.07
N CYS A 49 38.16 4.76 24.68
CA CYS A 49 37.49 6.00 25.06
C CYS A 49 36.25 6.21 24.20
N LEU A 50 35.10 6.36 24.86
CA LEU A 50 33.82 6.65 24.23
C LEU A 50 33.63 8.17 24.21
N ARG A 51 33.17 8.66 23.06
CA ARG A 51 32.70 10.02 22.88
C ARG A 51 31.22 9.95 22.56
N ILE A 52 30.38 10.29 23.53
CA ILE A 52 28.92 10.22 23.39
C ILE A 52 28.41 11.65 23.23
N SER A 53 27.93 11.97 22.03
CA SER A 53 27.36 13.28 21.71
C SER A 53 25.84 13.16 21.60
N TYR A 54 25.11 13.99 22.33
CA TYR A 54 23.64 14.02 22.27
C TYR A 54 23.17 15.11 21.30
N PHE A 55 22.44 14.71 20.26
CA PHE A 55 21.85 15.62 19.27
C PHE A 55 20.33 15.47 19.26
N LYS A 56 19.63 16.58 19.06
CA LYS A 56 18.20 16.59 18.80
C LYS A 56 17.94 15.91 17.46
N SER A 57 17.11 14.88 17.53
CA SER A 57 16.55 14.25 16.35
C SER A 57 15.05 14.21 16.54
N SER A 58 14.32 14.82 15.60
CA SER A 58 12.90 14.58 15.43
C SER A 58 12.62 13.19 14.84
N ALA A 59 13.65 12.46 14.41
CA ALA A 59 13.52 11.07 13.99
C ALA A 59 13.38 10.19 15.23
N THR A 60 12.23 9.54 15.36
CA THR A 60 11.87 8.82 16.59
C THR A 60 12.72 7.57 16.82
N HIS A 61 13.20 6.87 15.78
CA HIS A 61 14.14 5.75 15.93
C HIS A 61 14.96 5.52 14.65
N GLY A 62 16.25 5.22 14.80
CA GLY A 62 17.10 4.67 13.73
C GLY A 62 18.35 4.04 14.35
N SER A 63 18.59 2.75 14.11
CA SER A 63 19.83 2.08 14.52
C SER A 63 20.67 1.76 13.30
N TYR A 64 21.93 2.17 13.31
CA TYR A 64 22.89 1.84 12.26
C TYR A 64 24.00 0.95 12.83
N LEU A 65 24.29 -0.14 12.13
CA LEU A 65 25.41 -1.03 12.39
C LEU A 65 26.46 -0.80 11.31
N GLY A 66 27.60 -0.21 11.69
CA GLY A 66 28.73 0.02 10.81
C GLY A 66 30.02 -0.49 11.44
N SER A 67 30.96 -0.96 10.62
CA SER A 67 32.29 -1.35 11.08
C SER A 67 33.24 -0.15 10.97
N GLN A 68 33.84 0.29 12.07
CA GLN A 68 34.93 1.27 12.01
C GLN A 68 36.27 0.57 11.82
N ARG A 69 37.06 1.01 10.82
CA ARG A 69 38.44 0.52 10.66
C ARG A 69 39.39 1.44 11.41
N LEU A 70 40.10 0.90 12.39
CA LEU A 70 41.17 1.63 13.08
C LEU A 70 42.36 1.86 12.14
N GLY A 71 42.55 3.12 11.75
CA GLY A 71 43.70 3.60 11.00
C GLY A 71 43.81 5.12 11.18
N ARG A 72 45.05 5.64 11.13
CA ARG A 72 45.35 7.08 11.33
C ARG A 72 44.38 7.93 10.49
N SER A 73 43.76 8.89 11.19
CA SER A 73 42.76 9.88 10.75
C SER A 73 42.77 10.21 9.25
N PRO A 74 41.60 10.32 8.58
CA PRO A 74 40.24 10.34 9.15
C PRO A 74 39.60 8.96 9.36
N VAL A 75 38.74 8.86 10.38
CA VAL A 75 37.91 7.67 10.67
C VAL A 75 36.98 7.41 9.48
N ARG A 76 37.15 6.24 8.84
CA ARG A 76 36.26 5.78 7.77
C ARG A 76 35.42 4.61 8.28
N THR A 77 34.10 4.72 8.16
CA THR A 77 33.20 3.58 8.29
C THR A 77 33.33 2.71 7.05
N LEU A 78 33.43 1.40 7.26
CA LEU A 78 33.38 0.40 6.21
C LEU A 78 32.05 -0.35 6.29
N PRO A 79 31.64 -0.99 5.17
CA PRO A 79 30.55 -1.95 5.16
C PRO A 79 30.64 -2.91 6.34
N TRP A 80 29.51 -3.13 7.02
CA TRP A 80 29.43 -4.20 7.99
C TRP A 80 29.12 -5.52 7.27
N LYS A 81 29.88 -6.57 7.57
CA LYS A 81 29.63 -7.90 7.03
C LYS A 81 28.69 -8.66 7.95
N ALA A 82 27.50 -8.98 7.45
CA ALA A 82 26.57 -9.82 8.17
C ALA A 82 27.15 -11.24 8.35
N PRO A 83 27.08 -11.82 9.56
CA PRO A 83 27.47 -13.21 9.80
C PRO A 83 26.65 -14.16 8.90
N PRO A 84 27.23 -15.27 8.40
CA PRO A 84 26.50 -16.24 7.58
C PRO A 84 25.27 -16.84 8.26
N SER A 85 25.22 -16.80 9.60
CA SER A 85 24.09 -17.28 10.39
C SER A 85 22.82 -16.45 10.22
N TRP A 86 22.90 -15.23 9.68
CA TRP A 86 21.76 -14.32 9.51
C TRP A 86 20.97 -14.55 8.21
N MET A 87 21.20 -15.68 7.53
CA MET A 87 20.54 -16.06 6.26
C MET A 87 20.73 -15.07 5.09
N CYS A 88 21.55 -14.04 5.26
CA CYS A 88 22.04 -13.23 4.14
C CYS A 88 23.26 -13.95 3.53
N LYS A 89 23.31 -14.04 2.19
CA LYS A 89 24.61 -14.25 1.51
C LYS A 89 25.55 -13.17 2.05
N ALA A 90 26.82 -13.49 2.31
CA ALA A 90 27.80 -12.57 2.90
C ALA A 90 28.05 -11.35 2.00
N THR A 91 27.07 -10.45 1.96
CA THR A 91 27.07 -9.18 1.26
C THR A 91 27.45 -8.13 2.28
N ASP A 92 28.45 -7.36 1.90
CA ASP A 92 28.78 -6.10 2.57
C ASP A 92 27.50 -5.27 2.67
N VAL A 93 27.01 -5.08 3.91
CA VAL A 93 25.88 -4.19 4.19
C VAL A 93 26.49 -2.81 4.39
N ASP A 94 26.52 -2.06 3.29
CA ASP A 94 26.93 -0.66 3.31
C ASP A 94 25.81 0.19 2.75
N LEU A 95 25.03 0.76 3.68
CA LEU A 95 23.97 1.72 3.39
C LEU A 95 24.49 3.02 2.77
N PHE A 96 25.81 3.22 2.66
CA PHE A 96 26.44 4.45 2.19
C PHE A 96 27.52 4.21 1.10
N SER A 97 27.61 2.99 0.56
CA SER A 97 28.70 2.59 -0.35
C SER A 97 28.67 3.26 -1.73
N GLY A 98 27.58 3.91 -2.13
CA GLY A 98 27.40 4.42 -3.48
C GLY A 98 27.01 5.89 -3.53
N LYS A 99 27.98 6.81 -3.61
CA LYS A 99 27.77 8.24 -3.94
C LYS A 99 26.85 9.06 -3.00
N GLU A 100 26.35 8.48 -1.91
CA GLU A 100 25.33 9.08 -1.03
C GLU A 100 25.86 10.03 0.06
N TYR A 101 27.16 10.34 0.05
CA TYR A 101 27.83 11.21 1.04
C TYR A 101 27.33 12.67 1.10
N LEU A 102 26.29 13.04 0.35
CA LEU A 102 25.68 14.38 0.34
C LEU A 102 24.16 14.38 0.58
N GLN A 103 23.54 13.23 0.84
CA GLN A 103 22.10 13.19 1.16
C GLN A 103 21.90 13.35 2.66
N SER A 104 20.94 14.20 3.06
CA SER A 104 20.64 14.35 4.49
C SER A 104 20.01 13.05 5.02
N ALA A 105 20.13 12.82 6.32
CA ALA A 105 19.57 11.62 6.96
C ALA A 105 18.07 11.45 6.66
N GLU A 106 17.35 12.57 6.54
CA GLU A 106 15.95 12.60 6.16
C GLU A 106 15.69 12.08 4.74
N ASP A 107 16.56 12.39 3.78
CA ASP A 107 16.41 11.94 2.40
C ASP A 107 16.70 10.45 2.25
N LEU A 108 17.70 9.93 2.97
CA LEU A 108 17.99 8.49 3.01
C LEU A 108 16.85 7.69 3.64
N LEU A 109 16.29 8.17 4.76
CA LEU A 109 15.14 7.54 5.39
C LEU A 109 13.93 7.56 4.46
N ARG A 110 13.68 8.68 3.76
CA ARG A 110 12.58 8.79 2.78
C ARG A 110 12.75 7.83 1.62
N GLU A 111 13.96 7.66 1.09
CA GLU A 111 14.20 6.74 -0.02
C GLU A 111 14.05 5.27 0.43
N ALA A 112 14.60 4.93 1.61
CA ALA A 112 14.42 3.60 2.20
C ALA A 112 12.93 3.27 2.48
N GLU A 113 12.17 4.24 3.01
CA GLU A 113 10.73 4.10 3.19
C GLU A 113 9.98 3.95 1.86
N ARG A 114 10.37 4.72 0.84
CA ARG A 114 9.72 4.70 -0.48
C ARG A 114 9.93 3.36 -1.18
N SER A 115 11.17 2.86 -1.18
CA SER A 115 11.53 1.58 -1.79
C SER A 115 10.79 0.42 -1.12
N ASN A 116 10.80 0.35 0.22
CA ASN A 116 10.11 -0.70 0.95
C ASN A 116 8.59 -0.61 0.81
N ARG A 117 8.03 0.60 0.75
CA ARG A 117 6.58 0.80 0.56
C ARG A 117 6.14 0.31 -0.80
N ALA A 118 6.84 0.66 -1.88
CA ALA A 118 6.45 0.29 -3.24
C ALA A 118 6.47 -1.23 -3.45
N MET A 119 7.54 -1.91 -3.05
CA MET A 119 7.68 -3.35 -3.22
C MET A 119 6.62 -4.12 -2.42
N THR A 120 6.31 -3.66 -1.19
CA THR A 120 5.27 -4.28 -0.37
C THR A 120 3.88 -4.16 -1.00
N TRP A 121 3.54 -3.00 -1.57
CA TRP A 121 2.27 -2.82 -2.27
C TRP A 121 2.19 -3.67 -3.55
N LEU A 122 3.28 -3.77 -4.30
CA LEU A 122 3.34 -4.59 -5.50
C LEU A 122 3.12 -6.08 -5.19
N CYS A 123 3.81 -6.63 -4.18
CA CYS A 123 3.62 -8.02 -3.78
C CYS A 123 2.19 -8.30 -3.32
N ARG A 124 1.50 -7.34 -2.69
CA ARG A 124 0.09 -7.49 -2.29
C ARG A 124 -0.85 -7.46 -3.47
N LEU A 125 -0.65 -6.54 -4.42
CA LEU A 125 -1.45 -6.49 -5.65
C LEU A 125 -1.28 -7.79 -6.44
N LEU A 126 -0.04 -8.27 -6.55
CA LEU A 126 0.28 -9.53 -7.22
C LEU A 126 -0.37 -10.73 -6.51
N GLY A 127 -0.32 -10.78 -5.18
CA GLY A 127 -0.99 -11.81 -4.40
C GLY A 127 -2.52 -11.80 -4.56
N ALA A 128 -3.14 -10.62 -4.62
CA ALA A 128 -4.57 -10.48 -4.86
C ALA A 128 -4.97 -10.94 -6.27
N VAL A 129 -4.21 -10.56 -7.29
CA VAL A 129 -4.41 -11.02 -8.67
C VAL A 129 -4.24 -12.55 -8.76
N ALA A 130 -3.20 -13.10 -8.12
CA ALA A 130 -2.97 -14.54 -8.08
C ALA A 130 -4.13 -15.30 -7.39
N ALA A 131 -4.72 -14.76 -6.33
CA ALA A 131 -5.87 -15.36 -5.67
C ALA A 131 -7.12 -15.39 -6.58
N VAL A 132 -7.43 -14.29 -7.27
CA VAL A 132 -8.54 -14.21 -8.22
C VAL A 132 -8.33 -15.17 -9.38
N LEU A 133 -7.13 -15.20 -9.97
CA LEU A 133 -6.79 -16.12 -11.05
C LEU A 133 -6.84 -17.58 -10.59
N GLY A 134 -6.41 -17.90 -9.38
CA GLY A 134 -6.50 -19.24 -8.83
C GLY A 134 -7.95 -19.74 -8.75
N ILE A 135 -8.87 -18.89 -8.31
CA ILE A 135 -10.30 -19.22 -8.27
C ILE A 135 -10.89 -19.30 -9.68
N TRP A 136 -10.50 -18.39 -10.60
CA TRP A 136 -10.90 -18.50 -12.00
C TRP A 136 -10.48 -19.85 -12.58
N MET A 137 -9.21 -20.24 -12.43
CA MET A 137 -8.70 -21.51 -12.93
C MET A 137 -9.45 -22.71 -12.34
N PHE A 138 -9.82 -22.63 -11.05
CA PHE A 138 -10.65 -23.66 -10.41
C PHE A 138 -12.07 -23.74 -10.99
N LEU A 139 -12.66 -22.62 -11.42
CA LEU A 139 -13.97 -22.56 -12.06
C LEU A 139 -13.93 -22.86 -13.57
N SER A 140 -12.74 -22.91 -14.19
CA SER A 140 -12.55 -23.17 -15.62
C SER A 140 -13.26 -24.44 -16.13
N PRO A 141 -13.30 -25.58 -15.40
CA PRO A 141 -14.01 -26.76 -15.87
C PRO A 141 -15.52 -26.54 -16.06
N ILE A 142 -16.12 -25.63 -15.27
CA ILE A 142 -17.55 -25.29 -15.39
C ILE A 142 -17.80 -24.55 -16.71
N HIS A 143 -16.88 -23.67 -17.11
CA HIS A 143 -16.96 -22.99 -18.41
C HIS A 143 -16.96 -23.99 -19.56
N SER A 144 -16.08 -24.99 -19.53
CA SER A 144 -16.03 -26.03 -20.56
C SER A 144 -17.32 -26.86 -20.64
N LEU A 145 -18.02 -27.06 -19.52
CA LEU A 145 -19.33 -27.73 -19.53
C LEU A 145 -20.40 -26.92 -20.26
N VAL A 146 -20.37 -25.59 -20.14
CA VAL A 146 -21.30 -24.69 -20.84
C VAL A 146 -21.08 -24.74 -22.35
N GLU A 147 -19.83 -24.77 -22.79
CA GLU A 147 -19.48 -24.93 -24.21
C GLU A 147 -19.97 -26.28 -24.77
N ILE A 148 -19.90 -27.36 -23.99
CA ILE A 148 -20.45 -28.66 -24.39
C ILE A 148 -21.98 -28.56 -24.56
N VAL A 149 -22.67 -27.86 -23.67
CA VAL A 149 -24.12 -27.63 -23.76
C VAL A 149 -24.48 -26.78 -24.98
N GLU A 150 -23.68 -25.76 -25.30
CA GLU A 150 -23.85 -24.95 -26.52
C GLU A 150 -23.67 -25.78 -27.79
N ASN A 151 -22.64 -26.64 -27.84
CA ASN A 151 -22.44 -27.57 -28.94
C ASN A 151 -23.61 -28.55 -29.08
N PHE A 152 -24.19 -28.98 -27.97
CA PHE A 152 -25.41 -29.79 -27.97
C PHE A 152 -26.61 -29.02 -28.53
N PHE A 153 -26.79 -27.73 -28.19
CA PHE A 153 -27.84 -26.90 -28.79
C PHE A 153 -27.64 -26.65 -30.28
N HIS A 154 -26.38 -26.53 -30.73
CA HIS A 154 -26.07 -26.43 -32.15
C HIS A 154 -26.51 -27.66 -32.95
N TRP A 155 -26.53 -28.84 -32.35
CA TRP A 155 -27.00 -30.05 -33.02
C TRP A 155 -28.50 -29.96 -33.41
N PHE A 156 -29.31 -29.22 -32.64
CA PHE A 156 -30.73 -29.00 -32.96
C PHE A 156 -31.00 -28.01 -34.11
N ARG A 157 -29.96 -27.43 -34.73
CA ARG A 157 -30.11 -26.56 -35.91
C ARG A 157 -30.75 -27.23 -37.12
N VAL A 158 -30.89 -28.56 -37.12
CA VAL A 158 -31.62 -29.29 -38.17
C VAL A 158 -33.08 -28.83 -38.28
N LEU A 159 -33.64 -28.18 -37.26
CA LEU A 159 -34.97 -27.57 -37.30
C LEU A 159 -34.90 -26.10 -37.81
N PRO A 160 -35.40 -25.79 -39.02
CA PRO A 160 -35.15 -24.53 -39.73
C PRO A 160 -35.75 -23.26 -39.10
N LEU A 161 -36.64 -23.39 -38.12
CA LEU A 161 -37.23 -22.26 -37.38
C LEU A 161 -36.69 -22.10 -35.95
N LEU A 162 -36.21 -23.18 -35.33
CA LEU A 162 -35.70 -23.15 -33.95
C LEU A 162 -34.19 -22.89 -33.89
N GLY A 163 -33.45 -23.23 -34.96
CA GLY A 163 -31.99 -23.18 -34.97
C GLY A 163 -31.40 -21.79 -34.71
N ASP A 164 -31.99 -20.73 -35.28
CA ASP A 164 -31.49 -19.37 -35.13
C ASP A 164 -31.80 -18.78 -33.75
N ALA A 165 -32.99 -19.07 -33.21
CA ALA A 165 -33.39 -18.65 -31.87
C ALA A 165 -32.51 -19.32 -30.78
N LEU A 166 -32.25 -20.62 -30.92
CA LEU A 166 -31.38 -21.38 -30.00
C LEU A 166 -29.92 -20.93 -30.08
N GLY A 167 -29.43 -20.56 -31.28
CA GLY A 167 -28.07 -20.03 -31.45
C GLY A 167 -27.89 -18.68 -30.74
N PHE A 168 -28.85 -17.76 -30.88
CA PHE A 168 -28.82 -16.49 -30.14
C PHE A 168 -28.84 -16.72 -28.63
N LEU A 169 -29.75 -17.58 -28.15
CA LEU A 169 -29.84 -17.91 -26.72
C LEU A 169 -28.53 -18.50 -26.18
N GLY A 170 -27.89 -19.40 -26.94
CA GLY A 170 -26.60 -19.98 -26.57
C GLY A 170 -25.53 -18.91 -26.35
N SER A 171 -25.36 -17.98 -27.30
CA SER A 171 -24.38 -16.89 -27.18
C SER A 171 -24.63 -15.95 -25.99
N VAL A 172 -25.90 -15.64 -25.69
CA VAL A 172 -26.26 -14.81 -24.53
C VAL A 172 -25.98 -15.55 -23.22
N VAL A 173 -26.31 -16.83 -23.16
CA VAL A 173 -26.05 -17.68 -21.98
C VAL A 173 -24.55 -17.83 -21.76
N SER A 174 -23.76 -18.07 -22.80
CA SER A 174 -22.29 -18.14 -22.75
C SER A 174 -21.69 -16.89 -22.10
N GLY A 175 -22.05 -15.72 -22.64
CA GLY A 175 -21.58 -14.44 -22.15
C GLY A 175 -22.03 -14.15 -20.71
N ALA A 176 -23.27 -14.51 -20.38
CA ALA A 176 -23.81 -14.35 -19.03
C ALA A 176 -23.08 -15.24 -18.02
N VAL A 177 -22.81 -16.50 -18.36
CA VAL A 177 -22.07 -17.42 -17.47
C VAL A 177 -20.62 -16.96 -17.32
N GLY A 178 -19.96 -16.54 -18.40
CA GLY A 178 -18.60 -15.97 -18.32
C GLY A 178 -18.52 -14.77 -17.38
N CYS A 179 -19.45 -13.82 -17.51
CA CYS A 179 -19.56 -12.67 -16.59
C CYS A 179 -19.85 -13.11 -15.15
N ALA A 180 -20.73 -14.08 -14.94
CA ALA A 180 -21.08 -14.59 -13.62
C ALA A 180 -19.88 -15.28 -12.94
N LEU A 181 -19.13 -16.10 -13.67
CA LEU A 181 -17.93 -16.77 -13.16
C LEU A 181 -16.83 -15.77 -12.81
N LEU A 182 -16.63 -14.73 -13.62
CA LEU A 182 -15.70 -13.65 -13.31
C LEU A 182 -16.12 -12.90 -12.03
N ALA A 183 -17.42 -12.57 -11.90
CA ALA A 183 -17.95 -11.91 -10.72
C ALA A 183 -17.76 -12.78 -9.45
N LEU A 184 -17.98 -14.09 -9.55
CA LEU A 184 -17.73 -15.05 -8.48
C LEU A 184 -16.23 -15.16 -8.13
N ALA A 185 -15.35 -15.20 -9.13
CA ALA A 185 -13.91 -15.24 -8.90
C ALA A 185 -13.41 -13.97 -8.18
N LEU A 186 -13.92 -12.80 -8.59
CA LEU A 186 -13.61 -11.53 -7.93
C LEU A 186 -14.18 -11.46 -6.51
N SER A 187 -15.42 -11.90 -6.32
CA SER A 187 -16.11 -11.84 -5.02
C SER A 187 -15.54 -12.80 -3.98
N LEU A 188 -14.95 -13.92 -4.39
CA LEU A 188 -14.29 -14.87 -3.48
C LEU A 188 -12.78 -14.59 -3.35
N GLY A 189 -12.12 -14.20 -4.45
CA GLY A 189 -10.67 -14.01 -4.50
C GLY A 189 -10.20 -12.75 -3.80
N LEU A 190 -10.90 -11.63 -4.02
CA LEU A 190 -10.49 -10.35 -3.44
C LEU A 190 -10.61 -10.34 -1.90
N PRO A 191 -11.72 -10.76 -1.27
CA PRO A 191 -11.81 -10.73 0.18
C PRO A 191 -10.92 -11.77 0.87
N SER A 192 -10.67 -12.93 0.23
CA SER A 192 -9.72 -13.91 0.79
C SER A 192 -8.29 -13.37 0.82
N ALA A 193 -7.83 -12.71 -0.24
CA ALA A 193 -6.53 -12.03 -0.26
C ALA A 193 -6.47 -10.88 0.78
N MET A 194 -7.54 -10.07 0.88
CA MET A 194 -7.63 -9.00 1.89
C MET A 194 -7.63 -9.52 3.32
N LEU A 195 -8.24 -10.68 3.58
CA LEU A 195 -8.25 -11.30 4.91
C LEU A 195 -6.84 -11.68 5.35
N VAL A 196 -6.05 -12.32 4.48
CA VAL A 196 -4.65 -12.70 4.79
C VAL A 196 -3.79 -11.47 5.08
N VAL A 197 -3.92 -10.42 4.27
CA VAL A 197 -3.21 -9.15 4.50
C VAL A 197 -3.64 -8.51 5.82
N SER A 198 -4.93 -8.52 6.12
CA SER A 198 -5.49 -7.94 7.35
C SER A 198 -4.98 -8.64 8.60
N VAL A 199 -4.95 -9.98 8.62
CA VAL A 199 -4.41 -10.76 9.74
C VAL A 199 -2.93 -10.43 9.97
N SER A 200 -2.15 -10.36 8.90
CA SER A 200 -0.73 -9.99 8.97
C SER A 200 -0.54 -8.57 9.53
N TRP A 201 -1.44 -7.64 9.20
CA TRP A 201 -1.44 -6.26 9.68
C TRP A 201 -1.89 -6.14 11.13
N CYS A 202 -2.79 -6.99 11.62
CA CYS A 202 -3.16 -7.01 13.04
C CYS A 202 -1.95 -7.27 13.94
N VAL A 203 -1.00 -8.11 13.50
CA VAL A 203 0.22 -8.42 14.24
C VAL A 203 1.21 -7.25 14.23
N MET A 204 1.43 -6.61 13.07
CA MET A 204 2.41 -5.52 12.94
C MET A 204 1.89 -4.14 13.39
N ARG A 205 0.62 -3.82 13.11
CA ARG A 205 -0.01 -2.50 13.29
C ARG A 205 -1.51 -2.65 13.57
N PRO A 206 -1.92 -2.99 14.81
CA PRO A 206 -3.29 -3.38 15.13
C PRO A 206 -4.33 -2.28 14.84
N ILE A 207 -3.98 -1.01 15.01
CA ILE A 207 -4.87 0.15 14.75
C ILE A 207 -5.37 0.17 13.30
N LEU A 208 -4.54 -0.24 12.33
CA LEU A 208 -4.91 -0.33 10.92
C LEU A 208 -5.43 -1.71 10.52
N GLY A 209 -4.92 -2.78 11.16
CA GLY A 209 -5.30 -4.15 10.84
C GLY A 209 -6.76 -4.47 11.20
N ILE A 210 -7.21 -4.07 12.40
CA ILE A 210 -8.57 -4.37 12.89
C ILE A 210 -9.68 -3.84 11.95
N PRO A 211 -9.70 -2.56 11.52
CA PRO A 211 -10.75 -2.07 10.63
C PRO A 211 -10.71 -2.75 9.25
N MET A 212 -9.52 -3.06 8.72
CA MET A 212 -9.40 -3.82 7.46
C MET A 212 -9.96 -5.24 7.60
N LEU A 213 -9.70 -5.92 8.72
CA LEU A 213 -10.23 -7.24 8.98
C LEU A 213 -11.76 -7.22 9.03
N LEU A 214 -12.36 -6.28 9.77
CA LEU A 214 -13.81 -6.12 9.81
C LEU A 214 -14.40 -5.87 8.43
N CYS A 215 -13.78 -4.99 7.63
CA CYS A 215 -14.20 -4.73 6.25
C CYS A 215 -14.15 -6.01 5.39
N SER A 216 -13.07 -6.78 5.48
CA SER A 216 -12.94 -8.05 4.74
C SER A 216 -14.01 -9.06 5.13
N LEU A 217 -14.35 -9.18 6.43
CA LEU A 217 -15.42 -10.05 6.91
C LEU A 217 -16.80 -9.61 6.43
N GLN A 218 -17.06 -8.29 6.36
CA GLN A 218 -18.30 -7.78 5.78
C GLN A 218 -18.39 -8.05 4.27
N LEU A 219 -17.28 -7.94 3.53
CA LEU A 219 -17.25 -8.30 2.10
C LEU A 219 -17.51 -9.79 1.89
N VAL A 220 -16.91 -10.69 2.69
CA VAL A 220 -17.22 -12.13 2.64
C VAL A 220 -18.70 -12.37 2.97
N ARG A 221 -19.23 -11.70 3.99
CA ARG A 221 -20.63 -11.82 4.38
C ARG A 221 -21.58 -11.35 3.27
N LEU A 222 -21.24 -10.27 2.58
CA LEU A 222 -22.03 -9.77 1.44
C LEU A 222 -21.94 -10.69 0.23
N GLY A 223 -20.77 -11.27 -0.05
CA GLY A 223 -20.59 -12.21 -1.17
C GLY A 223 -21.23 -13.58 -0.94
N THR A 224 -21.40 -14.00 0.32
CA THR A 224 -22.04 -15.27 0.69
C THR A 224 -23.55 -15.18 0.85
N ARG A 225 -24.11 -13.96 0.90
CA ARG A 225 -25.56 -13.82 0.81
C ARG A 225 -25.97 -14.37 -0.56
N PRO A 226 -26.83 -15.40 -0.61
CA PRO A 226 -27.33 -15.89 -1.88
C PRO A 226 -27.89 -14.66 -2.61
N SER A 227 -27.37 -14.40 -3.81
CA SER A 227 -27.84 -13.31 -4.66
C SER A 227 -29.29 -13.59 -5.03
N GLU A 228 -30.20 -13.27 -4.11
CA GLU A 228 -31.58 -13.00 -4.41
C GLU A 228 -31.55 -11.71 -5.24
N ALA A 229 -31.45 -11.88 -6.56
CA ALA A 229 -31.57 -10.84 -7.58
C ALA A 229 -30.48 -9.76 -7.60
N VAL A 230 -29.26 -10.12 -8.03
CA VAL A 230 -28.56 -9.20 -8.95
C VAL A 230 -29.22 -9.38 -10.31
N SER A 231 -30.31 -8.64 -10.51
CA SER A 231 -31.00 -8.53 -11.80
C SER A 231 -30.07 -7.80 -12.78
N CYS A 232 -29.13 -8.53 -13.36
CA CYS A 232 -28.31 -8.07 -14.46
C CYS A 232 -29.20 -7.96 -15.71
N GLY A 233 -29.85 -6.81 -15.87
CA GLY A 233 -30.25 -6.32 -17.18
C GLY A 233 -31.67 -6.67 -17.64
N GLU A 234 -32.63 -5.92 -17.11
CA GLU A 234 -33.79 -5.47 -17.90
C GLU A 234 -33.64 -3.97 -18.18
N GLY A 235 -32.46 -3.60 -18.72
CA GLY A 235 -32.03 -2.22 -18.91
C GLY A 235 -31.85 -1.82 -20.37
N GLN A 236 -32.39 -2.59 -21.33
CA GLN A 236 -32.21 -2.33 -22.76
C GLN A 236 -33.41 -1.67 -23.47
N ASP A 237 -34.57 -1.52 -22.80
CA ASP A 237 -35.77 -0.91 -23.41
C ASP A 237 -36.00 0.57 -23.03
N GLN A 238 -35.22 1.16 -22.12
CA GLN A 238 -35.38 2.59 -21.76
C GLN A 238 -34.66 3.58 -22.70
N LEU A 239 -33.82 3.11 -23.62
CA LEU A 239 -33.06 3.98 -24.52
C LEU A 239 -33.82 4.43 -25.77
N THR A 240 -34.92 3.78 -26.15
CA THR A 240 -35.78 4.25 -27.25
C THR A 240 -36.79 5.32 -26.82
N HIS A 241 -37.15 5.42 -25.53
CA HIS A 241 -38.13 6.43 -25.08
C HIS A 241 -37.51 7.72 -24.50
N ARG A 242 -36.20 7.73 -24.20
CA ARG A 242 -35.51 8.92 -23.66
C ARG A 242 -34.89 9.84 -24.71
N SER A 243 -34.82 9.42 -25.98
CA SER A 243 -34.42 10.28 -27.10
C SER A 243 -35.47 11.35 -27.41
N SER A 244 -36.76 11.06 -27.17
CA SER A 244 -37.85 12.02 -27.42
C SER A 244 -37.90 13.17 -26.38
N LYS A 245 -37.57 12.92 -25.10
CA LYS A 245 -37.62 13.97 -24.06
C LYS A 245 -36.44 14.94 -24.06
N LYS A 246 -35.27 14.56 -24.61
CA LYS A 246 -34.12 15.49 -24.72
C LYS A 246 -34.28 16.50 -25.86
N SER A 247 -35.04 16.17 -26.90
CA SER A 247 -35.40 17.11 -27.97
C SER A 247 -36.24 18.29 -27.45
N ILE A 248 -37.19 18.03 -26.53
CA ILE A 248 -38.10 19.08 -26.03
C ILE A 248 -37.39 20.04 -25.04
N SER A 249 -36.40 19.56 -24.28
CA SER A 249 -35.68 20.40 -23.31
C SER A 249 -34.65 21.34 -23.95
N LEU A 250 -34.14 21.05 -25.15
CA LEU A 250 -33.15 21.88 -25.85
C LEU A 250 -33.81 23.07 -26.58
N GLU A 251 -35.04 22.92 -27.06
CA GLU A 251 -35.85 24.02 -27.62
C GLU A 251 -36.22 25.07 -26.54
N ALA A 252 -36.58 24.62 -25.33
CA ALA A 252 -36.94 25.52 -24.23
C ALA A 252 -35.77 26.43 -23.77
N TRP A 253 -34.52 25.96 -23.88
CA TRP A 253 -33.33 26.76 -23.56
C TRP A 253 -32.99 27.78 -24.66
N ARG A 254 -33.24 27.48 -25.94
CA ARG A 254 -33.02 28.45 -27.03
C ARG A 254 -33.97 29.64 -26.98
N ILE A 255 -35.24 29.42 -26.61
CA ILE A 255 -36.22 30.51 -26.48
C ILE A 255 -35.82 31.47 -25.34
N LYS A 256 -35.39 30.92 -24.19
CA LYS A 256 -35.02 31.74 -23.01
C LYS A 256 -33.74 32.56 -23.22
N ALA A 257 -32.80 32.08 -24.04
CA ALA A 257 -31.59 32.83 -24.38
C ALA A 257 -31.87 34.01 -25.33
N ARG A 258 -32.85 33.88 -26.23
CA ARG A 258 -33.17 34.93 -27.22
C ARG A 258 -33.88 36.14 -26.60
N THR A 259 -34.70 35.94 -25.58
CA THR A 259 -35.40 37.03 -24.88
C THR A 259 -34.46 37.86 -23.98
N ARG A 260 -33.29 37.32 -23.60
CA ARG A 260 -32.35 38.02 -22.72
C ARG A 260 -31.39 38.97 -23.45
N MET A 261 -31.25 38.83 -24.78
CA MET A 261 -30.39 39.73 -25.57
C MET A 261 -31.09 41.02 -26.02
N THR A 262 -32.41 41.13 -25.91
CA THR A 262 -33.16 42.32 -26.37
C THR A 262 -33.35 43.39 -25.30
N LEU A 263 -32.89 43.17 -24.06
CA LEU A 263 -33.08 44.08 -22.92
C LEU A 263 -31.79 44.79 -22.46
N MET A 264 -30.70 44.72 -23.23
CA MET A 264 -29.42 45.34 -22.88
C MET A 264 -28.95 46.41 -23.88
N SER A 265 -29.88 47.14 -24.50
CA SER A 265 -29.56 48.38 -25.22
C SER A 265 -30.48 49.53 -24.82
N THR A 266 -30.20 50.13 -23.68
CA THR A 266 -30.57 51.53 -23.42
C THR A 266 -29.34 52.22 -22.84
N PRO A 267 -28.70 53.14 -23.59
CA PRO A 267 -27.68 54.02 -23.05
C PRO A 267 -28.37 55.20 -22.37
N ASP A 268 -27.97 55.49 -21.13
CA ASP A 268 -27.98 56.82 -20.51
C ASP A 268 -27.01 56.80 -19.31
#